data_AF-A0A535GTT1-F1
#
_entry.id   AF-A0A535GTT1-F1
#
_cell.length_a   1.000
_cell.length_b   1.000
_cell.length_c   1.000
_cell.angle_alpha   90.00
_cell.angle_beta   90.00
_cell.angle_gamma   90.00
#
_symmetry.space_group_name_H-M   'P 1'
#
loop_
_entity.id
_entity.type
_entity.pdbx_description
1 polymer ?
#
loop_
_entity_poly.entity_id
_entity_poly.type
_entity_poly.pdbx_seq_one_letter_code
_entity_poly.pdbx_strand_id
1 'polypeptide(L)'
;MRNAFIAGGCIAMAAGLVGYFVVLRNQVFTADALGHTAFTGSLGGVLAGFNLLAGAFASCVAVALAIGTLGGRGRGRDVAIGTVFAWVLGVGVLFLSLYTTSRSAASGAVGVSVLFGSILSLQPQQVVVTSAAALATCAVVAIVARPLLFLSVDPDVARTRGVPVRALTALFLVLVAVTVAESVQAVGALLIFALVVTPAAIAQNLSARPWLGLLLSALIAVAVVWGGLVLSFYLSYPASFFITALAFAGYLASRLPRATALTMAALLLCACGLNGQPAASGSGKLQVVAAENFWGSIASQVAGDRAQVTSIIVNPATDPHDYEPTPSDARAIASAQYVIVNGAGYDAWATKLLEANPVSGRKVLTIGDLLGKREGDNPHFWYSADYVSRVVDRIGADLGAAGGAARYRDVGLKDYRDTIDAIRQKHAGAKVGATESIFAYLPQPTGLDLVTPPGYLNAISEGGDPTAADKATVENQIANRLIQVLVFNSQNSTPEVQSLVGKATARGIPVVQITETMVPASATFQAWQTAQLRSLLHALGD
;
A
#
# COMPACT_ATOMS: atom_id res chain seq x y z
N MET A 1 -10.54 3.51 9.88
CA MET A 1 -10.53 4.87 10.49
C MET A 1 -10.36 4.88 12.02
N ARG A 2 -11.21 4.19 12.81
CA ARG A 2 -11.09 4.17 14.29
C ARG A 2 -9.69 3.82 14.78
N ASN A 3 -9.14 2.74 14.22
CA ASN A 3 -7.77 2.26 14.50
C ASN A 3 -6.72 3.34 14.23
N ALA A 4 -6.83 4.06 13.10
CA ALA A 4 -5.91 5.13 12.72
C ALA A 4 -5.93 6.30 13.71
N PHE A 5 -7.10 6.71 14.23
CA PHE A 5 -7.19 7.78 15.24
C PHE A 5 -6.59 7.37 16.58
N ILE A 6 -6.84 6.14 17.03
CA ILE A 6 -6.32 5.62 18.31
C ILE A 6 -4.79 5.47 18.23
N ALA A 7 -4.29 4.69 17.27
CA ALA A 7 -2.86 4.48 17.12
C ALA A 7 -2.13 5.79 16.80
N GLY A 8 -2.64 6.56 15.83
CA GLY A 8 -2.07 7.84 15.43
C GLY A 8 -2.01 8.86 16.56
N GLY A 9 -3.05 8.94 17.40
CA GLY A 9 -3.06 9.84 18.56
C GLY A 9 -2.00 9.46 19.61
N CYS A 10 -1.90 8.17 19.95
CA CYS A 10 -0.90 7.68 20.90
C CYS A 10 0.53 7.92 20.40
N ILE A 11 0.81 7.54 19.14
CA ILE A 11 2.11 7.73 18.49
C ILE A 11 2.47 9.22 18.42
N ALA A 12 1.53 10.07 18.00
CA ALA A 12 1.75 11.51 17.91
C ALA A 12 2.08 12.15 19.27
N MET A 13 1.42 11.69 20.33
CA MET A 13 1.72 12.14 21.70
C MET A 13 3.14 11.74 22.11
N ALA A 14 3.56 10.49 21.89
CA ALA A 14 4.92 10.04 22.16
C ALA A 14 5.97 10.81 21.33
N ALA A 15 5.71 10.97 20.03
CA ALA A 15 6.53 11.74 19.10
C ALA A 15 6.69 13.20 19.52
N GLY A 16 5.61 13.88 19.94
CA GLY A 16 5.69 15.25 20.42
C GLY A 16 6.48 15.39 21.72
N LEU A 17 6.30 14.47 22.68
CA LEU A 17 7.02 14.49 23.96
C LEU A 17 8.52 14.23 23.77
N VAL A 18 8.88 13.16 23.07
CA VAL A 18 10.29 12.81 22.81
C VAL A 18 10.94 13.82 21.87
N GLY A 19 10.20 14.25 20.85
CA GLY A 19 10.59 15.27 19.89
C GLY A 19 11.01 16.58 20.52
N TYR A 20 10.33 17.01 21.59
CA TYR A 20 10.70 18.22 22.34
C TYR A 20 12.15 18.16 22.83
N PHE A 21 12.57 17.02 23.38
CA PHE A 21 13.94 16.80 23.83
C PHE A 21 14.93 16.59 22.68
N VAL A 22 14.50 15.96 21.57
CA VAL A 22 15.33 15.83 20.36
C VAL A 22 15.75 17.20 19.84
N VAL A 23 14.79 18.14 19.74
CA VAL A 23 15.07 19.52 19.31
C VAL A 23 15.90 20.26 20.36
N LEU A 24 15.53 20.17 21.64
CA LEU A 24 16.25 20.85 22.73
C LEU A 24 17.73 20.46 22.80
N ARG A 25 18.05 19.20 22.46
CA ARG A 25 19.41 18.65 22.52
C ARG A 25 20.18 18.75 21.19
N ASN A 26 19.60 19.38 20.17
CA ASN A 26 20.15 19.43 18.80
C ASN A 26 20.46 18.04 18.22
N GLN A 27 19.61 17.05 18.51
CA GLN A 27 19.78 15.65 18.07
C GLN A 27 18.82 15.26 16.95
N VAL A 28 18.41 16.25 16.16
CA VAL A 28 17.43 16.10 15.07
C VAL A 28 17.87 15.04 14.05
N PHE A 29 19.15 15.05 13.65
CA PHE A 29 19.72 14.04 12.75
C PHE A 29 19.71 12.61 13.33
N THR A 30 19.68 12.45 14.65
CA THR A 30 19.57 11.12 15.27
C THR A 30 18.18 10.52 15.03
N ALA A 31 17.12 11.32 15.12
CA ALA A 31 15.76 10.87 14.85
C ALA A 31 15.59 10.45 13.38
N ASP A 32 16.20 11.19 12.47
CA ASP A 32 16.20 10.87 11.03
C ASP A 32 16.95 9.58 10.69
N ALA A 33 18.19 9.44 11.19
CA ALA A 33 18.98 8.23 10.99
C ALA A 33 18.26 6.98 11.51
N LEU A 34 17.51 7.11 12.62
CA LEU A 34 16.68 6.04 13.15
C LEU A 34 15.46 5.75 12.27
N GLY A 35 14.91 6.73 11.54
CA GLY A 35 13.83 6.52 10.59
C GLY A 35 14.25 5.60 9.44
N HIS A 36 15.42 5.86 8.86
CA HIS A 36 16.02 4.98 7.85
C HIS A 36 16.43 3.62 8.45
N THR A 37 16.87 3.59 9.70
CA THR A 37 17.15 2.34 10.41
C THR A 37 15.89 1.50 10.61
N ALA A 38 14.74 2.13 10.90
CA ALA A 38 13.46 1.45 11.02
C ALA A 38 13.04 0.84 9.68
N PHE A 39 13.21 1.60 8.58
CA PHE A 39 12.99 1.10 7.23
C PHE A 39 13.86 -0.12 6.90
N THR A 40 15.19 0.03 7.03
CA THR A 40 16.15 -1.06 6.79
C THR A 40 15.86 -2.27 7.67
N GLY A 41 15.61 -2.07 8.96
CA GLY A 41 15.29 -3.15 9.90
C GLY A 41 13.97 -3.84 9.63
N SER A 42 12.96 -3.12 9.17
CA SER A 42 11.67 -3.70 8.77
C SER A 42 11.86 -4.67 7.61
N LEU A 43 12.59 -4.25 6.56
CA LEU A 43 12.88 -5.11 5.42
C LEU A 43 13.74 -6.31 5.80
N GLY A 44 14.80 -6.10 6.59
CA GLY A 44 15.65 -7.18 7.10
C GLY A 44 14.87 -8.17 7.97
N GLY A 45 13.94 -7.69 8.78
CA GLY A 45 13.05 -8.52 9.60
C GLY A 45 12.18 -9.44 8.75
N VAL A 46 11.54 -8.89 7.71
CA VAL A 46 10.72 -9.68 6.78
C VAL A 46 11.56 -10.71 6.02
N LEU A 47 12.75 -10.32 5.54
CA LEU A 47 13.68 -11.25 4.89
C LEU A 47 14.10 -12.41 5.79
N ALA A 48 14.20 -12.17 7.10
CA ALA A 48 14.50 -13.18 8.10
C ALA A 48 13.26 -13.96 8.59
N GLY A 49 12.07 -13.69 8.04
CA GLY A 49 10.82 -14.35 8.41
C GLY A 49 10.12 -13.79 9.66
N PHE A 50 10.55 -12.63 10.16
CA PHE A 50 9.91 -11.91 11.26
C PHE A 50 8.93 -10.85 10.77
N ASN A 51 8.09 -10.31 11.66
CA ASN A 51 7.19 -9.21 11.30
C ASN A 51 7.95 -7.87 11.15
N LEU A 52 7.38 -6.95 10.35
CA LEU A 52 7.96 -5.63 10.12
C LEU A 52 8.22 -4.86 11.42
N LEU A 53 7.29 -4.95 12.37
CA LEU A 53 7.37 -4.22 13.64
C LEU A 53 8.56 -4.66 14.50
N ALA A 54 8.80 -5.97 14.65
CA ALA A 54 9.93 -6.46 15.42
C ALA A 54 11.26 -6.09 14.74
N GLY A 55 11.32 -6.19 13.40
CA GLY A 55 12.49 -5.76 12.62
C GLY A 55 12.83 -4.28 12.87
N ALA A 56 11.82 -3.40 12.82
CA ALA A 56 11.97 -1.97 13.08
C ALA A 56 12.46 -1.67 14.50
N PHE A 57 11.82 -2.26 15.52
CA PHE A 57 12.19 -2.01 16.91
C PHE A 57 13.60 -2.55 17.23
N ALA A 58 13.91 -3.77 16.81
CA ALA A 58 15.19 -4.40 17.07
C ALA A 58 16.34 -3.60 16.44
N SER A 59 16.19 -3.20 15.16
CA SER A 59 17.22 -2.42 14.48
C SER A 59 17.41 -1.03 15.09
N CYS A 60 16.31 -0.32 15.38
CA CYS A 60 16.37 1.04 15.93
C CYS A 60 17.03 1.04 17.30
N VAL A 61 16.66 0.10 18.18
CA VAL A 61 17.26 -0.01 19.51
C VAL A 61 18.74 -0.39 19.39
N ALA A 62 19.10 -1.35 18.54
CA ALA A 62 20.49 -1.74 18.32
C ALA A 62 21.35 -0.57 17.82
N VAL A 63 20.88 0.18 16.82
CA VAL A 63 21.59 1.34 16.27
C VAL A 63 21.63 2.49 17.27
N ALA A 64 20.55 2.76 18.01
CA ALA A 64 20.55 3.79 19.05
C ALA A 64 21.57 3.50 20.16
N LEU A 65 21.71 2.24 20.58
CA LEU A 65 22.73 1.83 21.53
C LEU A 65 24.13 1.94 20.92
N ALA A 66 24.33 1.56 19.65
CA ALA A 66 25.59 1.72 18.95
C ALA A 66 26.01 3.19 18.84
N ILE A 67 25.09 4.09 18.47
CA ILE A 67 25.33 5.55 18.47
C ILE A 67 25.66 6.03 19.88
N GLY A 68 24.99 5.50 20.91
CA GLY A 68 25.22 5.86 22.31
C GLY A 68 26.57 5.43 22.87
N THR A 69 27.15 4.32 22.37
CA THR A 69 28.46 3.80 22.81
C THR A 69 29.62 4.32 21.96
N LEU A 70 29.44 4.44 20.64
CA LEU A 70 30.45 4.91 19.69
C LEU A 70 30.55 6.45 19.64
N GLY A 71 29.44 7.13 19.90
CA GLY A 71 29.36 8.59 19.93
C GLY A 71 29.95 9.14 21.23
N GLY A 72 31.25 9.47 21.21
CA GLY A 72 31.88 10.29 22.24
C GLY A 72 31.22 11.68 22.38
N ARG A 73 31.88 12.64 23.05
CA ARG A 73 31.31 13.99 23.22
C ARG A 73 31.51 14.87 21.98
N GLY A 74 30.51 15.69 21.66
CA GLY A 74 30.59 16.72 20.61
C GLY A 74 30.76 16.11 19.21
N ARG A 75 31.74 16.61 18.44
CA ARG A 75 31.96 16.27 17.01
C ARG A 75 32.13 14.77 16.74
N GLY A 76 32.64 13.99 17.70
CA GLY A 76 32.78 12.53 17.55
C GLY A 76 31.44 11.81 17.44
N ARG A 77 30.37 12.35 18.04
CA ARG A 77 29.01 11.79 17.94
C ARG A 77 28.41 12.03 16.57
N ASP A 78 28.59 13.22 16.00
CA ASP A 78 28.01 13.56 14.70
C ASP A 78 28.67 12.75 13.58
N VAL A 79 29.99 12.52 13.68
CA VAL A 79 30.71 11.61 12.77
C VAL A 79 30.24 10.17 12.95
N ALA A 80 30.10 9.68 14.19
CA ALA A 80 29.59 8.32 14.43
C ALA A 80 28.17 8.12 13.87
N ILE A 81 27.28 9.11 14.07
CA ILE A 81 25.93 9.09 13.49
C ILE A 81 26.01 9.04 11.96
N GLY A 82 26.81 9.91 11.33
CA GLY A 82 26.95 9.95 9.87
C GLY A 82 27.49 8.66 9.28
N THR A 83 28.51 8.06 9.91
CA THR A 83 29.11 6.79 9.46
C THR A 83 28.13 5.62 9.60
N VAL A 84 27.45 5.50 10.75
CA VAL A 84 26.44 4.46 10.97
C VAL A 84 25.27 4.63 10.02
N PHE A 85 24.84 5.88 9.79
CA PHE A 85 23.75 6.21 8.86
C PHE A 85 24.07 5.78 7.42
N ALA A 86 25.26 6.12 6.91
CA ALA A 86 25.69 5.70 5.57
C ALA A 86 25.71 4.18 5.42
N TRP A 87 26.16 3.46 6.44
CA TRP A 87 26.14 2.00 6.46
C TRP A 87 24.71 1.44 6.46
N VAL A 88 23.81 1.99 7.30
CA VAL A 88 22.39 1.59 7.37
C VAL A 88 21.69 1.79 6.03
N LEU A 89 21.99 2.87 5.30
CA LEU A 89 21.46 3.10 3.96
C LEU A 89 21.94 2.06 2.96
N GLY A 90 23.24 1.72 2.97
CA GLY A 90 23.79 0.67 2.12
C GLY A 90 23.17 -0.71 2.39
N VAL A 91 22.99 -1.06 3.66
CA VAL A 91 22.29 -2.29 4.06
C VAL A 91 20.81 -2.24 3.67
N GLY A 92 20.17 -1.07 3.77
CA GLY A 92 18.79 -0.86 3.34
C GLY A 92 18.59 -1.13 1.85
N VAL A 93 19.50 -0.62 1.01
CA VAL A 93 19.49 -0.88 -0.44
C VAL A 93 19.69 -2.37 -0.73
N LEU A 94 20.59 -3.04 -0.01
CA LEU A 94 20.79 -4.49 -0.15
C LEU A 94 19.51 -5.26 0.22
N PHE A 95 18.90 -4.96 1.36
CA PHE A 95 17.66 -5.64 1.78
C PHE A 95 16.51 -5.35 0.83
N LEU A 96 16.37 -4.12 0.34
CA LEU A 96 15.37 -3.79 -0.66
C LEU A 96 15.59 -4.60 -1.94
N SER A 97 16.83 -4.67 -2.44
CA SER A 97 17.17 -5.44 -3.64
C SER A 97 16.92 -6.94 -3.45
N LEU A 98 17.31 -7.51 -2.31
CA LEU A 98 17.04 -8.92 -2.00
C LEU A 98 15.53 -9.19 -1.89
N TYR A 99 14.78 -8.28 -1.30
CA TYR A 99 13.34 -8.41 -1.15
C TYR A 99 12.63 -8.36 -2.50
N THR A 100 12.99 -7.41 -3.37
CA THR A 100 12.39 -7.30 -4.72
C THR A 100 12.79 -8.44 -5.66
N THR A 101 13.90 -9.14 -5.40
CA THR A 101 14.41 -10.21 -6.27
C THR A 101 14.06 -11.62 -5.77
N SER A 102 13.60 -11.78 -4.53
CA SER A 102 13.28 -13.10 -3.95
C SER A 102 11.88 -13.59 -4.39
N ARG A 103 11.68 -14.91 -4.48
CA ARG A 103 10.46 -15.63 -4.94
C ARG A 103 9.12 -15.26 -4.24
N SER A 104 9.12 -14.34 -3.29
CA SER A 104 7.94 -13.87 -2.55
C SER A 104 7.61 -12.41 -2.86
N ALA A 105 8.17 -11.86 -3.94
CA ALA A 105 8.18 -10.44 -4.27
C ALA A 105 6.94 -9.92 -5.03
N ALA A 106 5.75 -10.43 -4.75
CA ALA A 106 4.49 -9.80 -5.19
C ALA A 106 4.18 -8.48 -4.44
N SER A 107 5.19 -7.79 -3.87
CA SER A 107 4.93 -6.62 -3.01
C SER A 107 6.09 -5.63 -2.94
N GLY A 108 6.44 -5.01 -4.08
CA GLY A 108 7.13 -3.71 -4.07
C GLY A 108 6.41 -2.69 -3.18
N ALA A 109 5.08 -2.82 -3.06
CA ALA A 109 4.23 -2.12 -2.10
C ALA A 109 4.66 -2.21 -0.63
N VAL A 110 5.32 -3.29 -0.17
CA VAL A 110 5.77 -3.38 1.24
C VAL A 110 6.90 -2.38 1.51
N GLY A 111 7.84 -2.20 0.58
CA GLY A 111 8.88 -1.17 0.71
C GLY A 111 8.28 0.24 0.71
N VAL A 112 7.36 0.51 -0.22
CA VAL A 112 6.69 1.82 -0.36
C VAL A 112 5.85 2.13 0.89
N SER A 113 5.09 1.18 1.41
CA SER A 113 4.27 1.37 2.62
C SER A 113 5.09 1.64 3.89
N VAL A 114 6.32 1.12 4.00
CA VAL A 114 7.23 1.48 5.11
C VAL A 114 7.83 2.89 4.92
N LEU A 115 8.11 3.29 3.67
CA LEU A 115 8.65 4.63 3.38
C LEU A 115 7.63 5.74 3.65
N PHE A 116 6.37 5.54 3.26
CA PHE A 116 5.31 6.56 3.31
C PHE A 116 4.27 6.33 4.41
N GLY A 117 4.34 5.19 5.11
CA GLY A 117 3.41 4.82 6.16
C GLY A 117 2.05 4.41 5.62
N SER A 118 1.33 3.59 6.39
CA SER A 118 -0.02 3.17 6.04
C SER A 118 -0.89 3.10 7.30
N ILE A 119 -1.13 4.26 7.90
CA ILE A 119 -1.93 4.39 9.13
C ILE A 119 -3.35 3.81 9.01
N LEU A 120 -3.90 3.72 7.79
CA LEU A 120 -5.25 3.24 7.52
C LEU A 120 -5.37 1.72 7.50
N SER A 121 -4.30 1.01 7.14
CA SER A 121 -4.29 -0.47 7.05
C SER A 121 -3.78 -1.16 8.32
N LEU A 122 -3.56 -0.40 9.41
CA LEU A 122 -3.12 -0.96 10.70
C LEU A 122 -4.13 -2.00 11.23
N GLN A 123 -3.64 -3.23 11.39
CA GLN A 123 -4.40 -4.34 11.97
C GLN A 123 -4.66 -4.11 13.47
N PRO A 124 -5.74 -4.67 14.04
CA PRO A 124 -6.09 -4.49 15.45
C PRO A 124 -4.95 -4.82 16.42
N GLN A 125 -4.19 -5.89 16.17
CA GLN A 125 -3.04 -6.26 17.01
C GLN A 125 -1.91 -5.22 16.92
N GLN A 126 -1.63 -4.69 15.74
CA GLN A 126 -0.63 -3.63 15.54
C GLN A 126 -1.04 -2.35 16.28
N VAL A 127 -2.32 -1.99 16.27
CA VAL A 127 -2.87 -0.84 17.02
C VAL A 127 -2.62 -0.99 18.52
N VAL A 128 -2.87 -2.17 19.08
CA VAL A 128 -2.65 -2.43 20.52
C VAL A 128 -1.17 -2.31 20.86
N VAL A 129 -0.29 -2.95 20.08
CA VAL A 129 1.16 -2.95 20.35
C VAL A 129 1.74 -1.54 20.24
N THR A 130 1.43 -0.82 19.16
CA THR A 130 1.92 0.55 18.95
C THR A 130 1.35 1.53 19.97
N SER A 131 0.07 1.42 20.33
CA SER A 131 -0.52 2.28 21.36
C SER A 131 0.07 1.99 22.74
N ALA A 132 0.30 0.72 23.08
CA ALA A 132 0.93 0.35 24.35
C ALA A 132 2.39 0.83 24.44
N ALA A 133 3.17 0.68 23.37
CA ALA A 133 4.53 1.19 23.29
C ALA A 133 4.59 2.72 23.39
N ALA A 134 3.71 3.43 22.70
CA ALA A 134 3.63 4.89 22.74
C ALA A 134 3.24 5.39 24.14
N LEU A 135 2.24 4.77 24.79
CA LEU A 135 1.84 5.11 26.15
C LEU A 135 2.94 4.82 27.17
N ALA A 136 3.65 3.69 27.03
CA ALA A 136 4.80 3.37 27.86
C ALA A 136 5.92 4.41 27.67
N THR A 137 6.19 4.82 26.43
CA THR A 137 7.16 5.89 26.12
C THR A 137 6.76 7.21 26.79
N CYS A 138 5.48 7.60 26.69
CA CYS A 138 4.96 8.80 27.36
C CYS A 138 5.14 8.73 28.88
N ALA A 139 4.84 7.58 29.49
CA ALA A 139 4.98 7.38 30.94
C ALA A 139 6.45 7.48 31.37
N VAL A 140 7.36 6.80 30.65
CA VAL A 140 8.80 6.87 30.94
C VAL A 140 9.30 8.30 30.79
N VAL A 141 8.95 9.00 29.71
CA VAL A 141 9.33 10.41 29.51
C VAL A 141 8.80 11.27 30.65
N ALA A 142 7.55 11.11 31.09
CA ALA A 142 6.99 11.87 32.20
C ALA A 142 7.77 11.66 33.51
N ILE A 143 8.18 10.41 33.80
CA ILE A 143 8.97 10.06 34.99
C ILE A 143 10.37 10.69 34.91
N VAL A 144 11.04 10.59 33.76
CA VAL A 144 12.42 11.07 33.60
C VAL A 144 12.52 12.52 33.12
N ALA A 145 11.40 13.21 32.89
CA ALA A 145 11.38 14.56 32.33
C ALA A 145 12.21 15.56 33.16
N ARG A 146 12.12 15.51 34.49
CA ARG A 146 12.89 16.40 35.38
C ARG A 146 14.41 16.19 35.24
N PRO A 147 14.97 14.99 35.46
CA PRO A 147 16.41 14.78 35.31
C PRO A 147 16.87 14.93 33.85
N LEU A 148 16.04 14.60 32.86
CA LEU A 148 16.36 14.74 31.45
C LEU A 148 16.43 16.21 31.01
N LEU A 149 15.49 17.06 31.48
CA LEU A 149 15.56 18.51 31.25
C LEU A 149 16.82 19.11 31.87
N PHE A 150 17.14 18.72 33.11
CA PHE A 150 18.33 19.23 33.79
C PHE A 150 19.62 18.82 33.05
N LEU A 151 19.72 17.56 32.63
CA LEU A 151 20.80 17.04 31.80
C LEU A 151 20.90 17.76 30.44
N SER A 152 19.77 18.16 29.86
CA SER A 152 19.75 18.81 28.53
C SER A 152 20.23 20.26 28.58
N VAL A 153 20.09 20.94 29.72
CA VAL A 153 20.55 22.32 29.90
C VAL A 153 22.01 22.37 30.30
N ASP A 154 22.42 21.60 31.32
CA ASP A 154 23.80 21.57 31.80
C ASP A 154 24.24 20.16 32.21
N PRO A 155 24.89 19.41 31.30
CA PRO A 155 25.32 18.04 31.57
C PRO A 155 26.38 17.90 32.66
N ASP A 156 27.24 18.90 32.84
CA ASP A 156 28.35 18.80 33.79
C ASP A 156 27.88 19.13 35.21
N VAL A 157 27.00 20.14 35.38
CA VAL A 157 26.33 20.41 36.66
C VAL A 157 25.35 19.28 37.04
N ALA A 158 24.69 18.65 36.06
CA ALA A 158 23.88 17.47 36.34
C ALA A 158 24.72 16.31 36.89
N ARG A 159 25.92 16.08 36.34
CA ARG A 159 26.83 15.03 36.82
C ARG A 159 27.30 15.29 38.25
N THR A 160 27.64 16.53 38.59
CA THR A 160 28.09 16.87 39.96
C THR A 160 26.97 16.73 40.99
N ARG A 161 25.70 16.88 40.58
CA ARG A 161 24.52 16.60 41.42
C ARG A 161 24.08 15.14 41.46
N GLY A 162 24.90 14.21 40.96
CA GLY A 162 24.63 12.76 41.03
C GLY A 162 23.64 12.23 40.01
N VAL A 163 23.27 13.01 38.98
CA VAL A 163 22.40 12.54 37.89
C VAL A 163 23.16 11.49 37.06
N PRO A 164 22.58 10.30 36.80
CA PRO A 164 23.26 9.23 36.06
C PRO A 164 23.29 9.54 34.55
N VAL A 165 24.16 10.45 34.13
CA VAL A 165 24.24 11.01 32.76
C VAL A 165 24.32 9.94 31.68
N ARG A 166 25.14 8.89 31.87
CA ARG A 166 25.31 7.81 30.89
C ARG A 166 24.02 7.02 30.70
N ALA A 167 23.38 6.61 31.81
CA ALA A 167 22.14 5.85 31.78
C ALA A 167 20.99 6.67 31.18
N LEU A 168 20.84 7.94 31.56
CA LEU A 168 19.81 8.83 31.01
C LEU A 168 20.02 9.15 29.53
N THR A 169 21.28 9.25 29.07
CA THR A 169 21.57 9.45 27.64
C THR A 169 21.24 8.20 26.83
N ALA A 170 21.61 7.02 27.32
CA ALA A 170 21.26 5.76 26.66
C ALA A 170 19.74 5.53 26.65
N LEU A 171 19.06 5.75 27.78
CA LEU A 171 17.61 5.67 27.89
C LEU A 171 16.92 6.62 26.91
N PHE A 172 17.40 7.87 26.80
CA PHE A 172 16.85 8.81 25.84
C PHE A 172 16.99 8.32 24.39
N LEU A 173 18.16 7.81 24.01
CA LEU A 173 18.35 7.27 22.65
C LEU A 173 17.43 6.08 22.37
N VAL A 174 17.20 5.22 23.37
CA VAL A 174 16.22 4.13 23.27
C VAL A 174 14.80 4.67 23.12
N LEU A 175 14.40 5.70 23.88
CA LEU A 175 13.09 6.33 23.74
C LEU A 175 12.90 6.94 22.34
N VAL A 176 13.92 7.59 21.79
CA VAL A 176 13.89 8.09 20.40
C VAL A 176 13.74 6.92 19.42
N ALA A 177 14.51 5.84 19.58
CA ALA A 177 14.42 4.66 18.73
C ALA A 177 13.03 4.02 18.74
N VAL A 178 12.45 3.81 19.91
CA VAL A 178 11.11 3.23 20.08
C VAL A 178 10.07 4.14 19.43
N THR A 179 10.11 5.44 19.70
CA THR A 179 9.19 6.44 19.14
C THR A 179 9.27 6.50 17.62
N VAL A 180 10.48 6.45 17.07
CA VAL A 180 10.69 6.48 15.63
C VAL A 180 10.21 5.18 14.97
N ALA A 181 10.53 4.01 15.56
CA ALA A 181 10.10 2.72 15.05
C ALA A 181 8.57 2.58 14.99
N GLU A 182 7.84 3.03 16.01
CA GLU A 182 6.37 3.01 15.98
C GLU A 182 5.79 4.06 15.01
N SER A 183 6.42 5.24 14.92
CA SER A 183 5.97 6.33 14.03
C SER A 183 6.11 6.01 12.55
N VAL A 184 7.12 5.20 12.18
CA VAL A 184 7.35 4.76 10.80
C VAL A 184 6.15 3.99 10.24
N GLN A 185 5.45 3.21 11.05
CA GLN A 185 4.26 2.49 10.56
C GLN A 185 3.07 3.41 10.30
N ALA A 186 2.97 4.50 11.07
CA ALA A 186 1.89 5.45 10.94
C ALA A 186 2.13 6.43 9.77
N VAL A 187 3.26 7.15 9.77
CA VAL A 187 3.49 8.27 8.84
C VAL A 187 4.60 7.96 7.83
N GLY A 188 5.34 6.86 8.00
CA GLY A 188 6.42 6.47 7.11
C GLY A 188 7.79 6.96 7.56
N ALA A 189 8.83 6.21 7.17
CA ALA A 189 10.22 6.54 7.48
C ALA A 189 10.64 7.91 6.91
N LEU A 190 10.14 8.30 5.74
CA LEU A 190 10.52 9.56 5.07
C LEU A 190 9.91 10.80 5.71
N LEU A 191 8.82 10.62 6.46
CA LEU A 191 8.00 11.74 6.98
C LEU A 191 8.11 11.87 8.50
N ILE A 192 9.01 11.11 9.11
CA ILE A 192 9.23 11.08 10.56
C ILE A 192 9.55 12.46 11.13
N PHE A 193 10.27 13.30 10.37
CA PHE A 193 10.57 14.69 10.73
C PHE A 193 9.32 15.55 10.96
N ALA A 194 8.29 15.36 10.13
CA ALA A 194 7.06 16.12 10.25
C ALA A 194 6.33 15.82 11.56
N LEU A 195 6.48 14.59 12.08
CA LEU A 195 5.81 14.17 13.31
C LEU A 195 6.65 14.41 14.58
N VAL A 196 7.94 14.07 14.56
CA VAL A 196 8.80 14.13 15.75
C VAL A 196 9.41 15.52 15.95
N VAL A 197 9.85 16.18 14.87
CA VAL A 197 10.69 17.39 14.99
C VAL A 197 9.86 18.66 14.87
N THR A 198 8.90 18.69 13.95
CA THR A 198 8.16 19.92 13.62
C THR A 198 7.25 20.42 14.75
N PRO A 199 6.42 19.57 15.41
CA PRO A 199 5.60 20.00 16.55
C PRO A 199 6.43 20.51 17.73
N ALA A 200 7.57 19.88 17.97
CA ALA A 200 8.54 20.28 18.98
C ALA A 200 9.15 21.66 18.69
N ALA A 201 9.55 21.90 17.43
CA ALA A 201 10.07 23.18 17.01
C ALA A 201 9.02 24.30 17.11
N ILE A 202 7.76 24.01 16.73
CA ILE A 202 6.63 24.95 16.92
C ILE A 202 6.47 25.29 18.41
N ALA A 203 6.44 24.28 19.28
CA ALA A 203 6.23 24.49 20.71
C ALA A 203 7.34 25.33 21.36
N GLN A 204 8.59 25.12 20.95
CA GLN A 204 9.73 25.92 21.43
C GLN A 204 9.70 27.37 20.92
N ASN A 205 9.15 27.63 19.72
CA ASN A 205 8.92 28.99 19.24
C ASN A 205 7.80 29.70 20.03
N LEU A 206 6.80 28.96 20.50
CA LEU A 206 5.62 29.52 21.18
C LEU A 206 5.83 29.74 22.69
N SER A 207 6.66 28.94 23.35
CA SER A 207 6.84 29.00 24.81
C SER A 207 8.30 28.78 25.23
N ALA A 208 8.83 29.72 26.02
CA ALA A 208 10.12 29.58 26.69
C ALA A 208 10.06 28.70 27.97
N ARG A 209 8.86 28.35 28.45
CA ARG A 209 8.68 27.53 29.66
C ARG A 209 8.76 26.05 29.30
N PRO A 210 9.70 25.26 29.85
CA PRO A 210 9.93 23.88 29.40
C PRO A 210 8.74 22.93 29.56
N TRP A 211 8.03 22.99 30.69
CA TRP A 211 6.86 22.14 30.92
C TRP A 211 5.69 22.47 29.99
N LEU A 212 5.48 23.76 29.71
CA LEU A 212 4.46 24.19 28.77
C LEU A 212 4.86 23.85 27.33
N GLY A 213 6.13 24.00 26.97
CA GLY A 213 6.66 23.61 25.67
C GLY A 213 6.51 22.10 25.41
N LEU A 214 6.80 21.27 26.41
CA LEU A 214 6.62 19.82 26.33
C LEU A 214 5.15 19.43 26.08
N LEU A 215 4.22 20.02 26.84
CA LEU A 215 2.78 19.80 26.67
C LEU A 215 2.30 20.28 25.29
N LEU A 216 2.69 21.50 24.89
CA LEU A 216 2.32 22.07 23.59
C LEU A 216 2.81 21.20 22.44
N SER A 217 4.04 20.67 22.52
CA SER A 217 4.59 19.78 21.49
C SER A 217 3.72 18.54 21.28
N ALA A 218 3.32 17.88 22.37
CA ALA A 218 2.43 16.72 22.33
C ALA A 218 1.05 17.07 21.75
N LEU A 219 0.45 18.18 22.20
CA LEU A 219 -0.87 18.60 21.71
C LEU A 219 -0.86 18.99 20.23
N ILE A 220 0.18 19.70 19.77
CA ILE A 220 0.33 20.07 18.37
C ILE A 220 0.53 18.82 17.52
N ALA A 221 1.35 17.87 17.94
CA ALA A 221 1.57 16.62 17.21
C ALA A 221 0.24 15.85 17.02
N VAL A 222 -0.55 15.70 18.10
CA VAL A 222 -1.87 15.05 18.03
C VAL A 222 -2.82 15.82 17.12
N ALA A 223 -2.88 17.14 17.24
CA ALA A 223 -3.76 17.98 16.43
C ALA A 223 -3.43 17.88 14.93
N VAL A 224 -2.14 17.86 14.58
CA VAL A 224 -1.67 17.70 13.20
C VAL A 224 -2.03 16.32 12.64
N VAL A 225 -1.84 15.24 13.41
CA VAL A 225 -2.20 13.89 12.97
C VAL A 225 -3.71 13.75 12.79
N TRP A 226 -4.50 14.17 13.78
CA TRP A 226 -5.96 14.09 13.69
C TRP A 226 -6.52 14.99 12.60
N GLY A 227 -6.02 16.23 12.47
CA GLY A 227 -6.38 17.13 11.39
C GLY A 227 -6.05 16.54 10.02
N GLY A 228 -4.88 15.92 9.88
CA GLY A 228 -4.47 15.27 8.64
C GLY A 228 -5.35 14.07 8.28
N LEU A 229 -5.71 13.24 9.27
CA LEU A 229 -6.65 12.13 9.09
C LEU A 229 -8.06 12.61 8.71
N VAL A 230 -8.54 13.70 9.32
CA VAL A 230 -9.84 14.29 8.99
C VAL A 230 -9.85 14.88 7.59
N LEU A 231 -8.81 15.66 7.21
CA LEU A 231 -8.71 16.22 5.86
C LEU A 231 -8.61 15.12 4.81
N SER A 232 -7.78 14.10 5.04
CA SER A 232 -7.66 12.93 4.17
C SER A 232 -8.97 12.18 4.01
N PHE A 233 -9.80 12.14 5.06
CA PHE A 233 -11.11 11.52 5.00
C PHE A 233 -12.06 12.24 4.04
N TYR A 234 -12.01 13.58 3.97
CA TYR A 234 -12.91 14.38 3.11
C TYR A 234 -12.32 14.69 1.73
N LEU A 235 -11.00 14.84 1.65
CA LEU A 235 -10.24 15.11 0.45
C LEU A 235 -9.46 13.84 0.13
N SER A 236 -9.81 13.13 -0.94
CA SER A 236 -9.29 11.81 -1.33
C SER A 236 -7.79 11.75 -1.68
N TYR A 237 -6.93 12.39 -0.88
CA TYR A 237 -5.47 12.39 -0.97
C TYR A 237 -4.86 11.70 0.27
N PRO A 238 -3.60 11.21 0.18
CA PRO A 238 -2.95 10.47 1.26
C PRO A 238 -2.89 11.24 2.58
N ALA A 239 -3.10 10.54 3.70
CA ALA A 239 -3.08 11.16 5.03
C ALA A 239 -1.72 11.77 5.38
N SER A 240 -0.64 11.11 4.95
CA SER A 240 0.73 11.55 5.14
C SER A 240 1.02 12.93 4.54
N PHE A 241 0.42 13.26 3.38
CA PHE A 241 0.49 14.59 2.79
C PHE A 241 -0.15 15.65 3.68
N PHE A 242 -1.38 15.42 4.17
CA PHE A 242 -2.06 16.41 5.02
C PHE A 242 -1.37 16.58 6.38
N ILE A 243 -0.87 15.51 6.98
CA ILE A 243 -0.11 15.58 8.24
C ILE A 243 1.12 16.46 8.05
N THR A 244 1.91 16.23 7.00
CA THR A 244 3.13 17.01 6.73
C THR A 244 2.82 18.45 6.33
N ALA A 245 1.80 18.69 5.52
CA ALA A 245 1.35 20.02 5.12
C ALA A 245 0.89 20.86 6.33
N LEU A 246 0.09 20.28 7.23
CA LEU A 246 -0.35 20.94 8.46
C LEU A 246 0.82 21.24 9.40
N ALA A 247 1.75 20.30 9.57
CA ALA A 247 2.96 20.50 10.37
C ALA A 247 3.78 21.68 9.83
N PHE A 248 4.01 21.71 8.50
CA PHE A 248 4.77 22.76 7.83
C PHE A 248 4.08 24.12 7.92
N ALA A 249 2.77 24.19 7.66
CA ALA A 249 1.98 25.41 7.79
C ALA A 249 2.01 25.95 9.23
N GLY A 250 1.89 25.07 10.23
CA GLY A 250 2.01 25.42 11.64
C GLY A 250 3.41 25.94 12.00
N TYR A 251 4.46 25.36 11.41
CA TYR A 251 5.83 25.84 11.58
C TYR A 251 6.02 27.24 11.03
N LEU A 252 5.58 27.50 9.80
CA LEU A 252 5.62 28.84 9.21
C LEU A 252 4.85 29.86 10.06
N ALA A 253 3.64 29.51 10.50
CA ALA A 253 2.84 30.37 11.37
C ALA A 253 3.55 30.69 12.70
N SER A 254 4.32 29.75 13.25
CA SER A 254 5.11 29.98 14.49
C SER A 254 6.30 30.93 14.30
N ARG A 255 6.77 31.11 13.06
CA ARG A 255 7.94 31.94 12.71
C ARG A 255 7.55 33.34 12.23
N LEU A 256 6.33 33.52 11.73
CA LEU A 256 5.82 34.79 11.23
C LEU A 256 5.36 35.71 12.39
N PRO A 257 5.42 37.05 12.25
CA PRO A 257 4.88 37.96 13.25
C PRO A 257 3.39 37.66 13.49
N ARG A 258 2.94 37.79 14.75
CA ARG A 258 1.62 37.31 15.23
C ARG A 258 0.43 37.75 14.37
N ALA A 259 0.50 38.94 13.76
CA ALA A 259 -0.53 39.46 12.86
C ALA A 259 -0.67 38.65 11.56
N THR A 260 0.45 38.23 10.95
CA THR A 260 0.47 37.41 9.72
C THR A 260 0.09 35.94 9.96
N ALA A 261 0.42 35.40 11.13
CA ALA A 261 0.06 34.03 11.52
C ALA A 261 -1.46 33.85 11.68
N LEU A 262 -2.15 34.86 12.23
CA LEU A 262 -3.61 34.87 12.37
C LEU A 262 -4.32 34.92 11.00
N THR A 263 -3.79 35.67 10.03
CA THR A 263 -4.34 35.71 8.66
C THR A 263 -4.18 34.40 7.91
N MET A 264 -3.06 33.66 8.05
CA MET A 264 -2.93 32.33 7.44
C MET A 264 -3.87 31.31 8.08
N ALA A 265 -4.03 31.34 9.42
CA ALA A 265 -4.97 30.47 10.12
C ALA A 265 -6.42 30.74 9.67
N ALA A 266 -6.78 32.01 9.46
CA ALA A 266 -8.09 32.41 8.94
C ALA A 266 -8.31 32.00 7.47
N LEU A 267 -7.27 32.06 6.61
CA LEU A 267 -7.31 31.60 5.23
C LEU A 267 -7.48 30.07 5.12
N LEU A 268 -6.82 29.29 5.99
CA LEU A 268 -6.99 27.84 6.08
C LEU A 268 -8.39 27.45 6.59
N LEU A 269 -8.97 28.22 7.52
CA LEU A 269 -10.34 28.03 8.00
C LEU A 269 -11.39 28.39 6.94
N CYS A 270 -11.13 29.39 6.10
CA CYS A 270 -12.04 29.76 4.99
C CYS A 270 -11.93 28.81 3.78
N ALA A 271 -10.76 28.19 3.55
CA ALA A 271 -10.60 27.16 2.53
C ALA A 271 -11.32 25.84 2.87
N CYS A 272 -11.69 25.63 4.13
CA CYS A 272 -12.56 24.53 4.57
C CYS A 272 -14.07 24.81 4.36
N GLY A 273 -14.43 25.94 3.75
CA GLY A 273 -15.78 26.18 3.20
C GLY A 273 -16.03 25.34 1.94
N LEU A 274 -15.89 24.02 2.04
CA LEU A 274 -16.13 23.09 0.96
C LEU A 274 -17.54 22.53 1.09
N ASN A 275 -18.34 22.77 0.04
CA ASN A 275 -19.61 22.15 -0.26
C ASN A 275 -19.62 20.70 0.22
N GLY A 276 -20.32 20.45 1.33
CA GLY A 276 -20.71 19.11 1.71
C GLY A 276 -21.50 18.53 0.54
N GLN A 277 -20.93 17.55 -0.17
CA GLN A 277 -21.75 16.69 -0.99
C GLN A 277 -22.85 16.16 -0.08
N PRO A 278 -24.13 16.27 -0.47
CA PRO A 278 -25.21 15.75 0.33
C PRO A 278 -24.89 14.26 0.57
N ALA A 279 -24.91 13.84 1.83
CA ALA A 279 -24.94 12.44 2.16
C ALA A 279 -26.03 11.80 1.29
N ALA A 280 -25.65 10.85 0.44
CA ALA A 280 -26.59 10.16 -0.43
C ALA A 280 -27.72 9.61 0.45
N SER A 281 -28.86 10.28 0.39
CA SER A 281 -30.12 9.82 0.95
C SER A 281 -30.37 8.44 0.38
N GLY A 282 -30.32 7.43 1.24
CA GLY A 282 -30.30 6.02 0.87
C GLY A 282 -31.43 5.67 -0.08
N SER A 283 -31.07 5.27 -1.30
CA SER A 283 -31.99 4.90 -2.38
C SER A 283 -32.78 3.61 -2.11
N GLY A 284 -32.72 3.06 -0.89
CA GLY A 284 -33.23 1.73 -0.56
C GLY A 284 -32.48 0.57 -1.25
N LYS A 285 -31.53 0.86 -2.15
CA LYS A 285 -30.73 -0.15 -2.87
C LYS A 285 -29.57 -0.66 -2.00
N LEU A 286 -29.24 -1.94 -2.15
CA LEU A 286 -28.07 -2.56 -1.51
C LEU A 286 -26.79 -1.90 -2.03
N GLN A 287 -25.89 -1.47 -1.15
CA GLN A 287 -24.59 -0.93 -1.54
C GLN A 287 -23.60 -2.08 -1.72
N VAL A 288 -23.10 -2.21 -2.93
CA VAL A 288 -22.13 -3.21 -3.34
C VAL A 288 -20.83 -2.50 -3.69
N VAL A 289 -19.71 -2.98 -3.16
CA VAL A 289 -18.38 -2.51 -3.57
C VAL A 289 -17.61 -3.67 -4.19
N ALA A 290 -17.07 -3.46 -5.38
CA ALA A 290 -16.11 -4.38 -5.99
C ALA A 290 -14.72 -3.75 -5.94
N ALA A 291 -13.70 -4.52 -5.57
CA ALA A 291 -12.31 -4.05 -5.62
C ALA A 291 -11.93 -3.66 -7.06
N GLU A 292 -12.30 -4.47 -8.04
CA GLU A 292 -12.02 -4.23 -9.46
C GLU A 292 -13.27 -3.87 -10.28
N ASN A 293 -13.05 -3.12 -11.36
CA ASN A 293 -14.11 -2.67 -12.26
C ASN A 293 -14.80 -3.81 -13.03
N PHE A 294 -14.10 -4.89 -13.39
CA PHE A 294 -14.70 -6.00 -14.13
C PHE A 294 -15.69 -6.80 -13.28
N TRP A 295 -15.38 -7.05 -12.00
CA TRP A 295 -16.33 -7.65 -11.06
C TRP A 295 -17.50 -6.71 -10.77
N GLY A 296 -17.25 -5.40 -10.66
CA GLY A 296 -18.31 -4.39 -10.52
C GLY A 296 -19.22 -4.29 -11.74
N SER A 297 -18.67 -4.40 -12.95
CA SER A 297 -19.43 -4.47 -14.20
C SER A 297 -20.35 -5.68 -14.23
N ILE A 298 -19.87 -6.86 -13.82
CA ILE A 298 -20.71 -8.06 -13.72
C ILE A 298 -21.80 -7.86 -12.67
N ALA A 299 -21.43 -7.42 -11.47
CA ALA A 299 -22.36 -7.23 -10.36
C ALA A 299 -23.47 -6.22 -10.67
N SER A 300 -23.15 -5.11 -11.32
CA SER A 300 -24.14 -4.08 -11.69
C SER A 300 -25.17 -4.60 -12.68
N GLN A 301 -24.74 -5.40 -13.66
CA GLN A 301 -25.63 -5.99 -14.67
C GLN A 301 -26.47 -7.14 -14.10
N VAL A 302 -25.90 -7.96 -13.19
CA VAL A 302 -26.62 -9.04 -12.51
C VAL A 302 -27.66 -8.48 -11.52
N ALA A 303 -27.29 -7.47 -10.73
CA ALA A 303 -28.16 -6.90 -9.71
C ALA A 303 -29.26 -6.01 -10.28
N GLY A 304 -28.97 -5.28 -11.37
CA GLY A 304 -29.86 -4.28 -11.94
C GLY A 304 -30.25 -3.24 -10.88
N ASP A 305 -31.55 -2.95 -10.76
CA ASP A 305 -32.05 -1.96 -9.80
C ASP A 305 -31.99 -2.37 -8.32
N ARG A 306 -31.62 -3.62 -8.00
CA ARG A 306 -31.53 -4.09 -6.61
C ARG A 306 -30.34 -3.54 -5.84
N ALA A 307 -29.28 -3.17 -6.55
CA ALA A 307 -28.04 -2.70 -5.93
C ALA A 307 -27.49 -1.45 -6.60
N GLN A 308 -26.74 -0.69 -5.82
CA GLN A 308 -25.84 0.34 -6.30
C GLN A 308 -24.42 -0.20 -6.18
N VAL A 309 -23.74 -0.36 -7.32
CA VAL A 309 -22.39 -0.95 -7.37
C VAL A 309 -21.36 0.16 -7.56
N THR A 310 -20.33 0.14 -6.73
CA THR A 310 -19.15 1.01 -6.82
C THR A 310 -17.91 0.16 -7.02
N SER A 311 -17.07 0.50 -7.98
CA SER A 311 -15.76 -0.13 -8.17
C SER A 311 -14.65 0.77 -7.68
N ILE A 312 -13.66 0.21 -6.99
CA ILE A 312 -12.52 0.97 -6.45
C ILE A 312 -11.49 1.21 -7.58
N ILE A 313 -10.96 0.14 -8.16
CA ILE A 313 -10.00 0.22 -9.25
C ILE A 313 -10.76 0.31 -10.58
N VAL A 314 -10.81 1.51 -11.14
CA VAL A 314 -11.48 1.81 -12.42
C VAL A 314 -10.50 2.24 -13.51
N ASN A 315 -9.37 2.84 -13.13
CA ASN A 315 -8.35 3.30 -14.05
C ASN A 315 -7.56 2.10 -14.60
N PRO A 316 -7.52 1.89 -15.93
CA PRO A 316 -6.81 0.76 -16.49
C PRO A 316 -5.29 0.85 -16.39
N ALA A 317 -4.73 2.01 -16.05
CA ALA A 317 -3.30 2.14 -15.76
C ALA A 317 -2.93 1.75 -14.32
N THR A 318 -3.91 1.40 -13.48
CA THR A 318 -3.68 1.02 -12.08
C THR A 318 -3.51 -0.49 -11.96
N ASP A 319 -2.36 -0.89 -11.41
CA ASP A 319 -2.09 -2.27 -11.03
C ASP A 319 -2.78 -2.60 -9.69
N PRO A 320 -3.66 -3.61 -9.63
CA PRO A 320 -4.31 -4.03 -8.39
C PRO A 320 -3.38 -4.60 -7.32
N HIS A 321 -2.23 -5.16 -7.70
CA HIS A 321 -1.27 -5.74 -6.76
C HIS A 321 -0.57 -4.68 -5.90
N ASP A 322 -0.28 -3.52 -6.50
CA ASP A 322 0.44 -2.41 -5.86
C ASP A 322 -0.48 -1.27 -5.39
N TYR A 323 -1.80 -1.46 -5.46
CA TYR A 323 -2.76 -0.42 -5.12
C TYR A 323 -2.76 -0.09 -3.62
N GLU A 324 -2.58 1.19 -3.30
CA GLU A 324 -2.70 1.72 -1.95
C GLU A 324 -4.08 2.37 -1.75
N PRO A 325 -4.92 1.85 -0.86
CA PRO A 325 -6.29 2.32 -0.69
C PRO A 325 -6.37 3.72 -0.07
N THR A 326 -7.28 4.52 -0.58
CA THR A 326 -7.59 5.86 -0.06
C THR A 326 -8.61 5.80 1.08
N PRO A 327 -8.74 6.87 1.90
CA PRO A 327 -9.83 7.00 2.85
C PRO A 327 -11.23 6.94 2.23
N SER A 328 -11.41 7.38 0.99
CA SER A 328 -12.67 7.24 0.25
C SER A 328 -13.01 5.77 0.01
N ASP A 329 -12.02 4.94 -0.33
CA ASP A 329 -12.22 3.50 -0.53
C ASP A 329 -12.56 2.81 0.79
N ALA A 330 -11.87 3.19 1.86
CA ALA A 330 -12.17 2.75 3.21
C ALA A 330 -13.62 3.08 3.62
N ARG A 331 -14.13 4.26 3.23
CA ARG A 331 -15.52 4.66 3.47
C ARG A 331 -16.49 3.84 2.62
N ALA A 332 -16.21 3.68 1.34
CA ALA A 332 -17.04 2.90 0.42
C ALA A 332 -17.21 1.47 0.96
N ILE A 333 -16.10 0.79 1.26
CA ILE A 333 -16.09 -0.55 1.86
C ILE A 333 -16.81 -0.56 3.21
N ALA A 334 -16.54 0.42 4.09
CA ALA A 334 -17.19 0.49 5.41
C ALA A 334 -18.71 0.66 5.32
N SER A 335 -19.22 1.32 4.27
CA SER A 335 -20.66 1.52 4.04
C SER A 335 -21.33 0.38 3.27
N ALA A 336 -20.56 -0.48 2.62
CA ALA A 336 -21.08 -1.56 1.78
C ALA A 336 -21.69 -2.70 2.61
N GLN A 337 -22.84 -3.22 2.15
CA GLN A 337 -23.43 -4.46 2.68
C GLN A 337 -22.88 -5.70 1.98
N TYR A 338 -22.41 -5.56 0.73
CA TYR A 338 -21.78 -6.64 -0.03
C TYR A 338 -20.47 -6.15 -0.63
N VAL A 339 -19.38 -6.88 -0.42
CA VAL A 339 -18.07 -6.56 -0.98
C VAL A 339 -17.56 -7.73 -1.81
N ILE A 340 -17.08 -7.46 -3.02
CA ILE A 340 -16.52 -8.45 -3.94
C ILE A 340 -15.02 -8.19 -4.05
N VAL A 341 -14.22 -9.20 -3.73
CA VAL A 341 -12.76 -9.18 -3.81
C VAL A 341 -12.28 -10.38 -4.65
N ASN A 342 -11.22 -10.21 -5.42
CA ASN A 342 -10.68 -11.25 -6.28
C ASN A 342 -10.03 -12.37 -5.44
N GLY A 343 -9.19 -12.01 -4.46
CA GLY A 343 -8.45 -12.96 -3.64
C GLY A 343 -7.20 -13.54 -4.32
N ALA A 344 -6.67 -14.62 -3.76
CA ALA A 344 -5.43 -15.29 -4.21
C ALA A 344 -4.19 -14.39 -4.30
N GLY A 345 -4.15 -13.30 -3.53
CA GLY A 345 -3.03 -12.35 -3.51
C GLY A 345 -3.17 -11.18 -4.49
N TYR A 346 -4.20 -11.17 -5.35
CA TYR A 346 -4.41 -10.12 -6.35
C TYR A 346 -4.67 -8.74 -5.74
N ASP A 347 -5.54 -8.70 -4.73
CA ASP A 347 -6.08 -7.49 -4.12
C ASP A 347 -5.93 -7.56 -2.59
N ALA A 348 -4.73 -7.95 -2.13
CA ALA A 348 -4.45 -8.14 -0.70
C ALA A 348 -4.74 -6.89 0.16
N TRP A 349 -4.66 -5.70 -0.43
CA TRP A 349 -5.04 -4.44 0.21
C TRP A 349 -6.53 -4.41 0.61
N ALA A 350 -7.42 -5.00 -0.19
CA ALA A 350 -8.87 -5.01 0.05
C ALA A 350 -9.21 -5.89 1.26
N THR A 351 -8.57 -7.07 1.35
CA THR A 351 -8.68 -7.97 2.51
C THR A 351 -8.20 -7.29 3.79
N LYS A 352 -7.01 -6.67 3.77
CA LYS A 352 -6.48 -5.90 4.93
C LYS A 352 -7.45 -4.79 5.36
N LEU A 353 -8.05 -4.09 4.40
CA LEU A 353 -8.97 -3.00 4.66
C LEU A 353 -10.31 -3.48 5.26
N LEU A 354 -10.82 -4.64 4.80
CA LEU A 354 -11.98 -5.32 5.35
C LEU A 354 -11.73 -5.78 6.79
N GLU A 355 -10.59 -6.39 7.06
CA GLU A 355 -10.17 -6.83 8.41
C GLU A 355 -9.98 -5.65 9.38
N ALA A 356 -9.45 -4.52 8.88
CA ALA A 356 -9.29 -3.31 9.66
C ALA A 356 -10.64 -2.63 10.01
N ASN A 357 -11.72 -2.92 9.29
CA ASN A 357 -13.05 -2.33 9.49
C ASN A 357 -14.16 -3.41 9.51
N PRO A 358 -14.19 -4.27 10.55
CA PRO A 358 -15.19 -5.32 10.66
C PRO A 358 -16.57 -4.71 10.89
N VAL A 359 -17.55 -5.12 10.08
CA VAL A 359 -18.95 -4.70 10.17
C VAL A 359 -19.83 -5.94 10.24
N SER A 360 -20.67 -6.01 11.28
CA SER A 360 -21.61 -7.12 11.45
C SER A 360 -22.65 -7.12 10.33
N GLY A 361 -22.91 -8.29 9.75
CA GLY A 361 -23.90 -8.46 8.68
C GLY A 361 -23.41 -8.10 7.27
N ARG A 362 -22.19 -7.58 7.09
CA ARG A 362 -21.59 -7.45 5.75
C ARG A 362 -21.28 -8.84 5.20
N LYS A 363 -21.67 -9.08 3.95
CA LYS A 363 -21.30 -10.27 3.20
C LYS A 363 -20.11 -9.95 2.30
N VAL A 364 -19.09 -10.79 2.33
CA VAL A 364 -17.89 -10.66 1.48
C VAL A 364 -17.85 -11.87 0.55
N LEU A 365 -17.73 -11.61 -0.75
CA LEU A 365 -17.44 -12.62 -1.76
C LEU A 365 -15.96 -12.52 -2.13
N THR A 366 -15.17 -13.45 -1.61
CA THR A 366 -13.80 -13.71 -2.08
C THR A 366 -13.88 -14.73 -3.22
N ILE A 367 -13.49 -14.32 -4.42
CA ILE A 367 -13.62 -15.16 -5.62
C ILE A 367 -12.64 -16.33 -5.57
N GLY A 368 -11.41 -16.12 -5.11
CA GLY A 368 -10.44 -17.18 -4.87
C GLY A 368 -11.02 -18.31 -4.01
N ASP A 369 -11.64 -17.97 -2.88
CA ASP A 369 -12.27 -18.95 -1.98
C ASP A 369 -13.43 -19.70 -2.66
N LEU A 370 -14.28 -18.99 -3.41
CA LEU A 370 -15.38 -19.61 -4.18
C LEU A 370 -14.86 -20.65 -5.18
N LEU A 371 -13.71 -20.38 -5.78
CA LEU A 371 -13.09 -21.21 -6.82
C LEU A 371 -12.11 -22.25 -6.25
N GLY A 372 -11.84 -22.23 -4.94
CA GLY A 372 -10.88 -23.12 -4.28
C GLY A 372 -9.42 -22.80 -4.58
N LYS A 373 -9.12 -21.53 -4.88
CA LYS A 373 -7.79 -21.00 -5.21
C LYS A 373 -7.10 -20.43 -3.98
N ARG A 374 -5.77 -20.47 -3.97
CA ARG A 374 -4.94 -20.00 -2.85
C ARG A 374 -3.97 -18.94 -3.32
N GLU A 375 -3.39 -18.22 -2.36
CA GLU A 375 -2.28 -17.31 -2.64
C GLU A 375 -1.13 -18.04 -3.34
N GLY A 376 -0.62 -17.44 -4.42
CA GLY A 376 0.36 -18.05 -5.32
C GLY A 376 -0.23 -18.86 -6.48
N ASP A 377 -1.53 -19.13 -6.48
CA ASP A 377 -2.22 -19.57 -7.70
C ASP A 377 -2.42 -18.37 -8.64
N ASN A 378 -2.56 -18.63 -9.94
CA ASN A 378 -2.87 -17.61 -10.94
C ASN A 378 -4.18 -16.87 -10.60
N PRO A 379 -4.17 -15.56 -10.32
CA PRO A 379 -5.34 -14.82 -9.85
C PRO A 379 -6.29 -14.34 -10.97
N HIS A 380 -5.96 -14.54 -12.24
CA HIS A 380 -6.64 -13.94 -13.39
C HIS A 380 -7.95 -14.64 -13.77
N PHE A 381 -8.82 -14.88 -12.78
CA PHE A 381 -9.99 -15.76 -12.87
C PHE A 381 -11.01 -15.32 -13.90
N TRP A 382 -11.08 -14.03 -14.22
CA TRP A 382 -12.04 -13.47 -15.17
C TRP A 382 -11.81 -13.91 -16.61
N TYR A 383 -10.62 -14.44 -16.93
CA TYR A 383 -10.34 -15.07 -18.23
C TYR A 383 -10.97 -16.47 -18.38
N SER A 384 -11.42 -17.10 -17.29
CA SER A 384 -12.13 -18.38 -17.35
C SER A 384 -13.64 -18.17 -17.42
N ALA A 385 -14.25 -18.56 -18.54
CA ALA A 385 -15.71 -18.47 -18.72
C ALA A 385 -16.50 -19.29 -17.69
N ASP A 386 -15.95 -20.44 -17.26
CA ASP A 386 -16.53 -21.27 -16.21
C ASP A 386 -16.51 -20.54 -14.86
N TYR A 387 -15.36 -19.96 -14.50
CA TYR A 387 -15.21 -19.23 -13.24
C TYR A 387 -16.12 -18.01 -13.20
N VAL A 388 -16.19 -17.25 -14.30
CA VAL A 388 -17.12 -16.11 -14.44
C VAL A 388 -18.57 -16.58 -14.25
N SER A 389 -18.96 -17.71 -14.83
CA SER A 389 -20.33 -18.23 -14.67
C SER A 389 -20.67 -18.56 -13.22
N ARG A 390 -19.73 -19.19 -12.49
CA ARG A 390 -19.88 -19.50 -11.05
C ARG A 390 -19.94 -18.23 -10.21
N VAL A 391 -19.15 -17.21 -10.53
CA VAL A 391 -19.18 -15.90 -9.86
C VAL A 391 -20.52 -15.21 -10.10
N VAL A 392 -21.03 -15.21 -11.34
CA VAL A 392 -22.34 -14.65 -11.70
C VAL A 392 -23.47 -15.33 -10.90
N ASP A 393 -23.45 -16.65 -10.80
CA ASP A 393 -24.41 -17.39 -9.97
C ASP A 393 -24.33 -17.00 -8.50
N ARG A 394 -23.11 -16.90 -7.96
CA ARG A 394 -22.91 -16.53 -6.57
C ARG A 394 -23.39 -15.10 -6.28
N ILE A 395 -23.08 -14.14 -7.14
CA ILE A 395 -23.58 -12.76 -7.03
C ILE A 395 -25.12 -12.75 -7.11
N GLY A 396 -25.70 -13.50 -8.04
CA GLY A 396 -27.14 -13.63 -8.20
C GLY A 396 -27.82 -14.19 -6.95
N ALA A 397 -27.26 -15.23 -6.34
CA ALA A 397 -27.75 -15.80 -5.09
C ALA A 397 -27.59 -14.82 -3.92
N ASP A 398 -26.44 -14.16 -3.81
CA ASP A 398 -26.10 -13.28 -2.70
C ASP A 398 -26.95 -12.00 -2.68
N LEU A 399 -27.35 -11.49 -3.85
CA LEU A 399 -28.14 -10.26 -4.02
C LEU A 399 -29.64 -10.52 -4.27
N GLY A 400 -30.10 -11.77 -4.21
CA GLY A 400 -31.50 -12.12 -4.52
C GLY A 400 -31.89 -11.79 -5.98
N ALA A 401 -30.94 -11.91 -6.90
CA ALA A 401 -31.02 -11.53 -8.30
C ALA A 401 -30.81 -12.73 -9.26
N ALA A 402 -31.24 -13.94 -8.88
CA ALA A 402 -31.05 -15.16 -9.67
C ALA A 402 -31.53 -15.04 -11.13
N GLY A 403 -32.67 -14.38 -11.38
CA GLY A 403 -33.15 -14.12 -12.75
C GLY A 403 -32.24 -13.18 -13.55
N GLY A 404 -31.60 -12.20 -12.89
CA GLY A 404 -30.60 -11.33 -13.50
C GLY A 404 -29.31 -12.09 -13.84
N ALA A 405 -28.88 -12.99 -12.95
CA ALA A 405 -27.74 -13.88 -13.20
C ALA A 405 -27.98 -14.83 -14.39
N ALA A 406 -29.17 -15.44 -14.48
CA ALA A 406 -29.56 -16.27 -15.62
C ALA A 406 -29.55 -15.46 -16.92
N ARG A 407 -30.20 -14.29 -16.95
CA ARG A 407 -30.18 -13.41 -18.13
C ARG A 407 -28.76 -12.99 -18.53
N TYR A 408 -27.90 -12.66 -17.56
CA TYR A 408 -26.53 -12.26 -17.84
C TYR A 408 -25.72 -13.41 -18.45
N ARG A 409 -25.89 -14.64 -17.96
CA ARG A 409 -25.31 -15.82 -18.60
C ARG A 409 -25.86 -16.02 -20.00
N ASP A 410 -27.16 -16.13 -20.17
CA ASP A 410 -27.75 -16.60 -21.43
C ASP A 410 -27.61 -15.55 -22.55
N VAL A 411 -27.76 -14.27 -22.19
CA VAL A 411 -27.76 -13.15 -23.16
C VAL A 411 -26.46 -12.36 -23.09
N GLY A 412 -26.06 -11.93 -21.89
CA GLY A 412 -24.92 -11.02 -21.70
C GLY A 412 -23.58 -11.64 -22.14
N LEU A 413 -23.36 -12.91 -21.83
CA LEU A 413 -22.12 -13.63 -22.18
C LEU A 413 -22.22 -14.40 -23.51
N LYS A 414 -23.27 -14.20 -24.31
CA LYS A 414 -23.49 -14.95 -25.55
C LYS A 414 -22.35 -14.72 -26.54
N ASP A 415 -22.08 -13.47 -26.91
CA ASP A 415 -21.03 -13.12 -27.88
C ASP A 415 -19.64 -13.60 -27.44
N TYR A 416 -19.37 -13.56 -26.13
CA TYR A 416 -18.12 -14.04 -25.54
C TYR A 416 -17.96 -15.55 -25.77
N ARG A 417 -18.99 -16.35 -25.43
CA ARG A 417 -18.98 -17.80 -25.65
C ARG A 417 -18.93 -18.17 -27.12
N ASP A 418 -19.72 -17.51 -27.96
CA ASP A 418 -19.73 -17.76 -29.41
C ASP A 418 -18.35 -17.52 -30.03
N THR A 419 -17.61 -16.52 -29.54
CA THR A 419 -16.25 -16.24 -30.02
C THR A 419 -15.25 -17.31 -29.56
N ILE A 420 -15.35 -17.80 -28.31
CA ILE A 420 -14.56 -18.95 -27.83
C ILE A 420 -14.82 -20.18 -28.71
N ASP A 421 -16.09 -20.49 -28.97
CA ASP A 421 -16.49 -21.63 -29.78
C ASP A 421 -16.01 -21.50 -31.23
N ALA A 422 -16.05 -20.30 -31.80
CA ALA A 422 -15.52 -20.03 -33.14
C ALA A 422 -14.00 -20.31 -33.22
N ILE A 423 -13.21 -19.84 -32.23
CA ILE A 423 -11.77 -20.14 -32.16
C ILE A 423 -11.56 -21.65 -32.06
N ARG A 424 -12.33 -22.34 -31.20
CA ARG A 424 -12.21 -23.79 -31.03
C ARG A 424 -12.53 -24.56 -32.29
N GLN A 425 -13.57 -24.19 -33.01
CA GLN A 425 -13.98 -24.88 -34.24
C GLN A 425 -12.96 -24.71 -35.36
N LYS A 426 -12.34 -23.53 -35.49
CA LYS A 426 -11.43 -23.19 -36.60
C LYS A 426 -9.96 -23.49 -36.31
N HIS A 427 -9.53 -23.38 -35.05
CA HIS A 427 -8.11 -23.33 -34.67
C HIS A 427 -7.73 -24.27 -33.52
N ALA A 428 -8.54 -25.29 -33.20
CA ALA A 428 -8.15 -26.29 -32.22
C ALA A 428 -6.79 -26.93 -32.57
N GLY A 429 -5.90 -27.01 -31.58
CA GLY A 429 -4.52 -27.50 -31.72
C GLY A 429 -3.53 -26.47 -32.29
N ALA A 430 -3.97 -25.25 -32.63
CA ALA A 430 -3.05 -24.20 -33.03
C ALA A 430 -2.12 -23.82 -31.87
N LYS A 431 -0.82 -23.84 -32.15
CA LYS A 431 0.23 -23.49 -31.18
C LYS A 431 0.29 -21.99 -31.00
N VAL A 432 0.16 -21.53 -29.77
CA VAL A 432 0.21 -20.12 -29.40
C VAL A 432 1.24 -19.87 -28.30
N GLY A 433 1.86 -18.71 -28.35
CA GLY A 433 2.71 -18.22 -27.27
C GLY A 433 1.99 -17.14 -26.49
N ALA A 434 2.30 -17.03 -25.20
CA ALA A 434 1.95 -15.87 -24.37
C ALA A 434 3.18 -15.37 -23.62
N THR A 435 3.17 -14.09 -23.21
CA THR A 435 4.24 -13.51 -22.38
C THR A 435 4.05 -13.81 -20.90
N GLU A 436 2.82 -14.04 -20.44
CA GLU A 436 2.51 -14.19 -19.03
C GLU A 436 1.27 -15.06 -18.75
N SER A 437 1.07 -15.39 -17.49
CA SER A 437 0.09 -16.38 -17.03
C SER A 437 -1.36 -15.92 -17.18
N ILE A 438 -1.64 -14.62 -17.40
CA ILE A 438 -3.02 -14.12 -17.51
C ILE A 438 -3.80 -14.80 -18.64
N PHE A 439 -3.10 -15.21 -19.71
CA PHE A 439 -3.69 -15.93 -20.84
C PHE A 439 -3.99 -17.41 -20.54
N ALA A 440 -3.43 -18.00 -19.48
CA ALA A 440 -3.40 -19.45 -19.25
C ALA A 440 -4.79 -20.10 -19.08
N TYR A 441 -5.85 -19.33 -18.83
CA TYR A 441 -7.21 -19.85 -18.73
C TYR A 441 -7.95 -19.96 -20.07
N LEU A 442 -7.47 -19.31 -21.13
CA LEU A 442 -8.12 -19.32 -22.46
C LEU A 442 -7.81 -20.56 -23.33
N PRO A 443 -6.60 -21.15 -23.31
CA PRO A 443 -6.28 -22.28 -24.19
C PRO A 443 -7.20 -23.49 -24.06
N GLN A 444 -7.60 -23.84 -22.83
CA GLN A 444 -8.42 -25.02 -22.58
C GLN A 444 -9.84 -24.92 -23.20
N PRO A 445 -10.61 -23.84 -23.00
CA PRO A 445 -11.92 -23.69 -23.64
C PRO A 445 -11.82 -23.40 -25.15
N THR A 446 -10.78 -22.72 -25.64
CA THR A 446 -10.60 -22.47 -27.08
C THR A 446 -9.93 -23.62 -27.83
N GLY A 447 -9.43 -24.65 -27.13
CA GLY A 447 -8.69 -25.75 -27.74
C GLY A 447 -7.31 -25.38 -28.30
N LEU A 448 -6.76 -24.22 -27.95
CA LEU A 448 -5.42 -23.80 -28.38
C LEU A 448 -4.33 -24.54 -27.59
N ASP A 449 -3.15 -24.71 -28.19
CA ASP A 449 -1.98 -25.31 -27.55
C ASP A 449 -1.03 -24.21 -27.08
N LEU A 450 -1.10 -23.83 -25.80
CA LEU A 450 -0.19 -22.85 -25.21
C LEU A 450 1.15 -23.51 -24.92
N VAL A 451 2.15 -23.22 -25.76
CA VAL A 451 3.47 -23.86 -25.70
C VAL A 451 4.50 -23.08 -24.88
N THR A 452 4.20 -21.83 -24.46
CA THR A 452 5.11 -21.08 -23.58
C THR A 452 5.27 -21.84 -22.25
N PRO A 453 6.50 -22.04 -21.75
CA PRO A 453 6.74 -22.71 -20.47
C PRO A 453 6.00 -22.02 -19.31
N PRO A 454 5.32 -22.76 -18.41
CA PRO A 454 4.65 -22.18 -17.25
C PRO A 454 5.59 -21.37 -16.34
N GLY A 455 6.86 -21.79 -16.23
CA GLY A 455 7.89 -21.05 -15.49
C GLY A 455 8.15 -19.65 -16.05
N TYR A 456 8.16 -19.51 -17.39
CA TYR A 456 8.26 -18.22 -18.07
C TYR A 456 7.04 -17.35 -17.77
N LEU A 457 5.85 -17.91 -17.98
CA LEU A 457 4.59 -17.18 -17.82
C LEU A 457 4.43 -16.64 -16.40
N ASN A 458 4.73 -17.47 -15.40
CA ASN A 458 4.63 -17.09 -13.99
C ASN A 458 5.69 -16.03 -13.63
N ALA A 459 6.93 -16.19 -14.09
CA ALA A 459 7.98 -15.21 -13.79
C ALA A 459 7.61 -13.81 -14.30
N ILE A 460 7.14 -13.69 -15.55
CA ILE A 460 6.72 -12.38 -16.09
C ILE A 460 5.49 -11.82 -15.35
N SER A 461 4.54 -12.66 -14.95
CA SER A 461 3.34 -12.21 -14.21
C SER A 461 3.69 -11.67 -12.83
N GLU A 462 4.64 -12.31 -12.15
CA GLU A 462 5.08 -11.96 -10.79
C GLU A 462 6.17 -10.86 -10.79
N GLY A 463 6.48 -10.26 -11.94
CA GLY A 463 7.54 -9.25 -12.08
C GLY A 463 8.95 -9.80 -11.87
N GLY A 464 9.13 -11.12 -11.91
CA GLY A 464 10.42 -11.80 -11.75
C GLY A 464 11.12 -12.10 -13.07
N ASP A 465 12.38 -12.54 -12.96
CA ASP A 465 13.19 -12.95 -14.11
C ASP A 465 12.93 -14.42 -14.49
N PRO A 466 12.54 -14.71 -15.74
CA PRO A 466 12.46 -16.09 -16.22
C PRO A 466 13.83 -16.77 -16.20
N THR A 467 13.86 -18.11 -16.10
CA THR A 467 15.11 -18.86 -16.15
C THR A 467 15.76 -18.76 -17.53
N ALA A 468 17.08 -18.84 -17.63
CA ALA A 468 17.77 -18.82 -18.92
C ALA A 468 17.29 -19.91 -19.88
N ALA A 469 16.91 -21.08 -19.35
CA ALA A 469 16.36 -22.19 -20.13
C ALA A 469 14.95 -21.86 -20.68
N ASP A 470 14.10 -21.23 -19.87
CA ASP A 470 12.78 -20.77 -20.30
C ASP A 470 12.89 -19.67 -21.36
N LYS A 471 13.76 -18.66 -21.15
CA LYS A 471 14.03 -17.60 -22.14
C LYS A 471 14.49 -18.20 -23.47
N ALA A 472 15.46 -19.12 -23.45
CA ALA A 472 15.93 -19.79 -24.66
C ALA A 472 14.82 -20.59 -25.37
N THR A 473 13.92 -21.21 -24.63
CA THR A 473 12.79 -21.96 -25.17
C THR A 473 11.81 -21.03 -25.90
N VAL A 474 11.40 -19.92 -25.28
CA VAL A 474 10.48 -18.95 -25.89
C VAL A 474 11.11 -18.28 -27.12
N GLU A 475 12.38 -17.92 -27.04
CA GLU A 475 13.10 -17.37 -28.19
C GLU A 475 13.19 -18.37 -29.35
N ASN A 476 13.40 -19.65 -29.06
CA ASN A 476 13.39 -20.71 -30.08
C ASN A 476 12.01 -20.85 -30.73
N GLN A 477 10.93 -20.78 -29.95
CA GLN A 477 9.55 -20.83 -30.44
C GLN A 477 9.28 -19.71 -31.45
N ILE A 478 9.78 -18.50 -31.20
CA ILE A 478 9.66 -17.37 -32.12
C ILE A 478 10.59 -17.53 -33.33
N ALA A 479 11.86 -17.85 -33.09
CA ALA A 479 12.88 -17.92 -34.14
C ALA A 479 12.55 -18.96 -35.21
N ASN A 480 12.00 -20.10 -34.79
CA ASN A 480 11.62 -21.21 -35.67
C ASN A 480 10.13 -21.19 -36.05
N ARG A 481 9.39 -20.13 -35.70
CA ARG A 481 7.94 -19.96 -35.98
C ARG A 481 7.11 -21.17 -35.52
N LEU A 482 7.40 -21.66 -34.31
CA LEU A 482 6.67 -22.77 -33.68
C LEU A 482 5.32 -22.35 -33.09
N ILE A 483 5.07 -21.05 -32.99
CA ILE A 483 3.80 -20.44 -32.59
C ILE A 483 3.19 -19.67 -33.76
N GLN A 484 1.87 -19.69 -33.84
CA GLN A 484 1.09 -18.98 -34.86
C GLN A 484 0.78 -17.54 -34.43
N VAL A 485 0.59 -17.31 -33.13
CA VAL A 485 0.30 -16.00 -32.55
C VAL A 485 1.07 -15.87 -31.24
N LEU A 486 1.57 -14.65 -30.96
CA LEU A 486 2.09 -14.27 -29.65
C LEU A 486 1.08 -13.34 -28.95
N VAL A 487 0.61 -13.73 -27.78
CA VAL A 487 -0.27 -12.91 -26.93
C VAL A 487 0.55 -12.21 -25.85
N PHE A 488 0.30 -10.91 -25.61
CA PHE A 488 0.95 -10.19 -24.52
C PHE A 488 0.02 -9.22 -23.80
N ASN A 489 0.29 -8.98 -22.51
CA ASN A 489 -0.38 -7.93 -21.75
C ASN A 489 0.23 -6.57 -22.07
N SER A 490 -0.59 -5.66 -22.57
CA SER A 490 -0.13 -4.30 -22.87
C SER A 490 0.23 -3.47 -21.62
N GLN A 491 -0.25 -3.88 -20.43
CA GLN A 491 0.05 -3.21 -19.17
C GLN A 491 1.35 -3.72 -18.51
N ASN A 492 1.84 -4.90 -18.91
CA ASN A 492 3.12 -5.45 -18.46
C ASN A 492 4.17 -5.39 -19.58
N SER A 493 4.76 -4.21 -19.79
CA SER A 493 5.62 -3.90 -20.94
C SER A 493 7.10 -3.77 -20.56
N THR A 494 7.67 -4.78 -19.90
CA THR A 494 9.10 -4.80 -19.57
C THR A 494 9.98 -4.78 -20.83
N PRO A 495 11.26 -4.34 -20.75
CA PRO A 495 12.18 -4.40 -21.88
C PRO A 495 12.31 -5.80 -22.51
N GLU A 496 12.17 -6.85 -21.70
CA GLU A 496 12.17 -8.23 -22.18
C GLU A 496 10.92 -8.56 -23.01
N VAL A 497 9.74 -8.22 -22.50
CA VAL A 497 8.47 -8.41 -23.21
C VAL A 497 8.48 -7.65 -24.54
N GLN A 498 8.92 -6.39 -24.53
CA GLN A 498 9.05 -5.58 -25.75
C GLN A 498 10.03 -6.18 -26.75
N SER A 499 11.16 -6.73 -26.27
CA SER A 499 12.13 -7.45 -27.11
C SER A 499 11.51 -8.68 -27.78
N LEU A 500 10.74 -9.49 -27.04
CA LEU A 500 10.04 -10.66 -27.60
C LEU A 500 8.98 -10.26 -28.62
N VAL A 501 8.17 -9.23 -28.33
CA VAL A 501 7.18 -8.68 -29.27
C VAL A 501 7.87 -8.20 -30.55
N GLY A 502 9.01 -7.51 -30.43
CA GLY A 502 9.83 -7.10 -31.56
C GLY A 502 10.34 -8.27 -32.39
N LYS A 503 10.87 -9.33 -31.74
CA LYS A 503 11.33 -10.56 -32.40
C LYS A 503 10.20 -11.28 -33.13
N ALA A 504 9.01 -11.40 -32.51
CA ALA A 504 7.83 -12.02 -33.13
C ALA A 504 7.36 -11.24 -34.37
N THR A 505 7.26 -9.91 -34.24
CA THR A 505 6.87 -9.03 -35.34
C THR A 505 7.86 -9.11 -36.50
N ALA A 506 9.18 -9.11 -36.22
CA ALA A 506 10.22 -9.25 -37.24
C ALA A 506 10.18 -10.61 -37.95
N ARG A 507 9.64 -11.65 -37.30
CA ARG A 507 9.39 -12.97 -37.89
C ARG A 507 7.99 -13.08 -38.52
N GLY A 508 7.24 -11.99 -38.61
CA GLY A 508 5.88 -11.98 -39.17
C GLY A 508 4.93 -12.90 -38.43
N ILE A 509 5.12 -13.07 -37.11
CA ILE A 509 4.16 -13.74 -36.22
C ILE A 509 3.20 -12.65 -35.72
N PRO A 510 1.88 -12.76 -35.97
CA PRO A 510 0.90 -11.84 -35.42
C PRO A 510 1.01 -11.72 -33.90
N VAL A 511 0.87 -10.50 -33.40
CA VAL A 511 0.91 -10.19 -31.97
C VAL A 511 -0.45 -9.66 -31.53
N VAL A 512 -1.00 -10.23 -30.46
CA VAL A 512 -2.31 -9.88 -29.90
C VAL A 512 -2.14 -9.28 -28.52
N GLN A 513 -2.84 -8.17 -28.29
CA GLN A 513 -2.84 -7.49 -27.00
C GLN A 513 -3.99 -7.97 -26.13
N ILE A 514 -3.69 -8.18 -24.87
CA ILE A 514 -4.65 -8.36 -23.78
C ILE A 514 -4.34 -7.40 -22.63
N THR A 515 -5.24 -7.32 -21.66
CA THR A 515 -5.21 -6.38 -20.53
C THR A 515 -5.72 -7.04 -19.25
N GLU A 516 -5.37 -6.52 -18.10
CA GLU A 516 -5.86 -6.98 -16.79
C GLU A 516 -7.05 -6.18 -16.28
N THR A 517 -7.26 -4.98 -16.82
CA THR A 517 -8.35 -4.09 -16.45
C THR A 517 -9.15 -3.70 -17.68
N MET A 518 -10.44 -3.33 -17.49
CA MET A 518 -11.29 -3.00 -18.63
C MET A 518 -10.78 -1.77 -19.41
N VAL A 519 -10.58 -1.95 -20.71
CA VAL A 519 -10.19 -0.88 -21.66
C VAL A 519 -11.22 -0.78 -22.79
N PRO A 520 -11.82 0.40 -23.03
CA PRO A 520 -11.76 1.61 -22.18
C PRO A 520 -12.43 1.36 -20.82
N ALA A 521 -12.13 2.21 -19.82
CA ALA A 521 -12.67 2.07 -18.46
C ALA A 521 -14.21 2.03 -18.37
N SER A 522 -14.89 2.57 -19.39
CA SER A 522 -16.36 2.59 -19.52
C SER A 522 -16.95 1.35 -20.20
N ALA A 523 -16.11 0.41 -20.65
CA ALA A 523 -16.58 -0.82 -21.29
C ALA A 523 -17.32 -1.71 -20.29
N THR A 524 -18.21 -2.57 -20.80
CA THR A 524 -18.72 -3.68 -20.00
C THR A 524 -17.75 -4.86 -20.07
N PHE A 525 -17.76 -5.69 -19.04
CA PHE A 525 -16.95 -6.90 -18.96
C PHE A 525 -17.02 -7.75 -20.23
N GLN A 526 -18.23 -8.07 -20.68
CA GLN A 526 -18.44 -8.92 -21.85
C GLN A 526 -17.95 -8.26 -23.14
N ALA A 527 -18.08 -6.94 -23.29
CA ALA A 527 -17.60 -6.23 -24.48
C ALA A 527 -16.07 -6.22 -24.53
N TRP A 528 -15.43 -5.95 -23.39
CA TRP A 528 -13.98 -5.99 -23.22
C TRP A 528 -13.40 -7.37 -23.54
N GLN A 529 -13.90 -8.43 -22.89
CA GLN A 529 -13.39 -9.78 -23.10
C GLN A 529 -13.63 -10.30 -24.53
N THR A 530 -14.80 -9.99 -25.10
CA THR A 530 -15.11 -10.37 -26.49
C THR A 530 -14.20 -9.65 -27.49
N ALA A 531 -13.86 -8.38 -27.27
CA ALA A 531 -12.96 -7.64 -28.15
C ALA A 531 -11.55 -8.29 -28.20
N GLN A 532 -11.02 -8.70 -27.05
CA GLN A 532 -9.73 -9.38 -26.97
C GLN A 532 -9.75 -10.74 -27.71
N LEU A 533 -10.81 -11.52 -27.52
CA LEU A 533 -10.98 -12.79 -28.23
C LEU A 533 -11.15 -12.62 -29.74
N ARG A 534 -11.88 -11.59 -30.20
CA ARG A 534 -12.01 -11.28 -31.63
C ARG A 534 -10.66 -10.88 -32.23
N SER A 535 -9.84 -10.12 -31.50
CA SER A 535 -8.47 -9.82 -31.94
C SER A 535 -7.62 -11.08 -32.05
N LEU A 536 -7.78 -12.04 -31.14
CA LEU A 536 -7.10 -13.33 -31.19
C LEU A 536 -7.56 -14.18 -32.38
N LEU A 537 -8.87 -14.28 -32.60
CA LEU A 537 -9.45 -15.00 -33.73
C LEU A 537 -8.94 -14.44 -35.06
N HIS A 538 -8.96 -13.13 -35.23
CA HIS A 538 -8.44 -12.47 -36.43
C HIS A 538 -6.95 -12.76 -36.66
N ALA A 539 -6.13 -12.74 -35.60
CA ALA A 539 -4.70 -13.02 -35.67
C ALA A 539 -4.38 -14.47 -36.01
N LEU A 540 -5.26 -15.42 -35.66
CA LEU A 540 -5.16 -16.83 -36.05
C LEU A 540 -5.58 -17.09 -37.50
N GLY A 541 -6.22 -16.10 -38.15
CA GLY A 541 -6.72 -16.15 -39.52
C GLY A 541 -8.20 -16.54 -39.58
N ASP A 542 -9.08 -15.53 -39.70
CA ASP A 542 -10.54 -15.69 -39.76
C ASP A 542 -11.05 -16.71 -40.79
#